data_AF-A0A537AL64-F1
#
_entry.id   AF-A0A537AL64-F1
#
_cell.length_a   1.000
_cell.length_b   1.000
_cell.length_c   1.000
_cell.angle_alpha   90.00
_cell.angle_beta   90.00
_cell.angle_gamma   90.00
#
_symmetry.space_group_name_H-M   'P 1'
#
loop_
_entity.id
_entity.type
_entity.pdbx_description
1 polymer ?
#
loop_
_entity_poly.entity_id
_entity_poly.type
_entity_poly.pdbx_seq_one_letter_code
_entity_poly.pdbx_strand_id
1 'polypeptide(L)'
;MSLRRVAAVLVLLAPLLCQAQEADVSFGLTKWLAIQAGFTQEQADTLAIGDQRVDSGDMQYIELLPTYACLASDTEAANLVRLSRFPSQVTAPAAPERRIVAPGNDVAMKALVGLEQAKPAQAPYLLQLMGAALHTLQASWAHQGVPDVPRPFGSLGSCDPSLAWAHSRARGGWNSHRADLTFAWPAETLSMAEATYNALRRLPAIAGVQRSTKAWADLRGELMDFVRASSKTDKRRWFEAQGIKDVSFLEGISLPDGAERLDLRWPNRKLPPLRTLQSTQHHIEQDLLDAMSRFFTRWMSATDFDALGAEMAEPGIGARASGDSESPGFERADRAELAARLRAWRIRDHGRVAELAHAPRSFTASQRSQLLAIARDPRELATYPVPTEAYFPLLVNGPEPSPLLAFILYPVQSSKQGNPRAIAVTKFRHAPYDTVEVLAERIVNRWYIVAIRAVVDH
;
A
#
# COMPACT_ATOMS: atom_id res chain seq x y z
N MET A 1 46.29 -38.27 26.04
CA MET A 1 46.88 -37.22 25.17
C MET A 1 46.22 -37.37 23.80
N SER A 2 45.51 -36.44 23.17
CA SER A 2 45.35 -35.00 23.29
C SER A 2 43.96 -34.63 22.76
N LEU A 3 43.24 -33.74 23.47
CA LEU A 3 42.11 -32.98 22.94
C LEU A 3 42.57 -32.09 21.77
N ARG A 4 41.68 -31.78 20.82
CA ARG A 4 41.59 -30.43 20.20
C ARG A 4 40.26 -30.22 19.44
N ARG A 5 39.34 -29.57 20.18
CA ARG A 5 38.48 -28.44 19.78
C ARG A 5 37.77 -28.52 18.41
N VAL A 6 36.54 -29.03 18.42
CA VAL A 6 35.51 -28.61 17.46
C VAL A 6 34.92 -27.30 17.98
N ALA A 7 35.16 -26.21 17.24
CA ALA A 7 34.52 -24.93 17.49
C ALA A 7 33.07 -25.02 16.99
N ALA A 8 32.11 -25.06 17.92
CA ALA A 8 30.70 -24.87 17.61
C ALA A 8 30.47 -23.38 17.31
N VAL A 9 30.20 -23.05 16.05
CA VAL A 9 29.64 -21.75 15.68
C VAL A 9 28.17 -21.77 16.08
N LEU A 10 27.87 -21.26 17.28
CA LEU A 10 26.52 -20.88 17.69
C LEU A 10 26.11 -19.66 16.87
N VAL A 11 25.41 -19.89 15.75
CA VAL A 11 24.62 -18.84 15.10
C VAL A 11 23.47 -18.52 16.05
N LEU A 12 23.62 -17.44 16.81
CA LEU A 12 22.52 -16.82 17.54
C LEU A 12 21.50 -16.32 16.51
N LEU A 13 20.53 -17.18 16.19
CA LEU A 13 19.27 -16.76 15.59
C LEU A 13 18.53 -15.94 16.65
N ALA A 14 18.85 -14.65 16.71
CA ALA A 14 17.94 -13.70 17.34
C ALA A 14 16.59 -13.82 16.62
N PRO A 15 15.48 -14.04 17.34
CA PRO A 15 14.17 -14.04 16.72
C PRO A 15 13.97 -12.66 16.09
N LEU A 16 13.90 -12.64 14.76
CA LEU A 16 13.58 -11.43 14.01
C LEU A 16 12.12 -11.08 14.33
N LEU A 17 12.01 -9.89 14.87
CA LEU A 17 10.91 -9.33 15.64
C LEU A 17 10.35 -8.17 14.82
N CYS A 18 9.06 -8.23 14.49
CA CYS A 18 8.40 -7.79 13.25
C CYS A 18 7.98 -6.36 12.83
N GLN A 19 6.91 -5.63 13.29
CA GLN A 19 6.35 -4.25 12.97
C GLN A 19 5.04 -4.04 12.09
N ALA A 20 4.41 -2.84 12.09
CA ALA A 20 3.10 -2.47 11.48
C ALA A 20 2.96 -0.98 11.05
N GLN A 21 2.17 -0.65 10.02
CA GLN A 21 2.00 0.71 9.47
C GLN A 21 0.88 0.86 8.42
N GLU A 22 -0.21 1.54 8.80
CA GLU A 22 -1.24 2.12 7.92
C GLU A 22 -1.86 3.34 8.64
N ALA A 23 -3.02 3.83 8.18
CA ALA A 23 -3.68 5.01 8.72
C ALA A 23 -4.07 4.93 10.20
N ASP A 24 -4.20 3.72 10.77
CA ASP A 24 -4.36 3.57 12.21
C ASP A 24 -3.09 3.96 12.98
N VAL A 25 -1.92 3.84 12.35
CA VAL A 25 -0.64 4.32 12.86
C VAL A 25 -0.39 5.77 12.43
N SER A 26 -0.23 6.02 11.13
CA SER A 26 0.23 7.30 10.57
C SER A 26 -0.73 8.45 10.85
N PHE A 27 -2.03 8.16 11.00
CA PHE A 27 -2.99 9.15 11.48
C PHE A 27 -3.35 8.94 12.95
N GLY A 28 -3.98 7.81 13.26
CA GLY A 28 -4.61 7.58 14.56
C GLY A 28 -3.62 7.61 15.72
N LEU A 29 -2.61 6.75 15.68
CA LEU A 29 -1.61 6.63 16.73
C LEU A 29 -0.74 7.89 16.80
N THR A 30 -0.32 8.45 15.65
CA THR A 30 0.43 9.72 15.60
C THR A 30 -0.34 10.84 16.30
N LYS A 31 -1.65 11.00 16.03
CA LYS A 31 -2.50 11.98 16.71
C LYS A 31 -2.53 11.73 18.22
N TRP A 32 -2.79 10.49 18.64
CA TRP A 32 -2.84 10.14 20.06
C TRP A 32 -1.52 10.45 20.77
N LEU A 33 -0.39 10.00 20.22
CA LEU A 33 0.95 10.25 20.78
C LEU A 33 1.27 11.74 20.86
N ALA A 34 0.87 12.53 19.86
CA ALA A 34 1.07 13.98 19.88
C ALA A 34 0.27 14.64 21.02
N ILE A 35 -0.98 14.22 21.26
CA ILE A 35 -1.76 14.71 22.42
C ILE A 35 -1.04 14.35 23.73
N GLN A 36 -0.53 13.13 23.86
CA GLN A 36 0.22 12.73 25.06
C GLN A 36 1.55 13.50 25.23
N ALA A 37 2.13 13.97 24.12
CA ALA A 37 3.32 14.82 24.09
C ALA A 37 2.98 16.31 24.34
N GLY A 38 1.72 16.63 24.68
CA GLY A 38 1.27 17.95 25.07
C GLY A 38 0.94 18.89 23.91
N PHE A 39 0.81 18.37 22.68
CA PHE A 39 0.24 19.16 21.57
C PHE A 39 -1.26 19.37 21.76
N THR A 40 -1.79 20.50 21.26
CA THR A 40 -3.24 20.69 21.20
C THR A 40 -3.87 19.71 20.21
N GLN A 41 -5.19 19.52 20.29
CA GLN A 41 -5.93 18.68 19.33
C GLN A 41 -5.68 19.10 17.88
N GLU A 42 -5.71 20.40 17.59
CA GLU A 42 -5.48 20.95 16.25
C GLU A 42 -4.04 20.70 15.75
N GLN A 43 -3.05 20.85 16.63
CA GLN A 43 -1.65 20.56 16.29
C GLN A 43 -1.42 19.07 16.05
N ALA A 44 -1.99 18.22 16.89
CA ALA A 44 -1.95 16.77 16.75
C ALA A 44 -2.64 16.32 15.46
N ASP A 45 -3.78 16.92 15.12
CA ASP A 45 -4.45 16.69 13.83
C ASP A 45 -3.56 17.12 12.66
N THR A 46 -2.90 18.27 12.73
CA THR A 46 -2.03 18.76 11.65
C THR A 46 -0.80 17.86 11.45
N LEU A 47 -0.21 17.35 12.54
CA LEU A 47 0.87 16.37 12.49
C LEU A 47 0.41 15.05 11.85
N ALA A 48 -0.70 14.49 12.32
CA ALA A 48 -1.29 13.26 11.79
C ALA A 48 -1.70 13.39 10.31
N ILE A 49 -2.20 14.56 9.89
CA ILE A 49 -2.45 14.87 8.48
C ILE A 49 -1.16 14.84 7.67
N GLY A 50 -0.10 15.47 8.18
CA GLY A 50 1.21 15.50 7.50
C GLY A 50 1.82 14.11 7.33
N ASP A 51 1.72 13.28 8.36
CA ASP A 51 2.19 11.90 8.37
C ASP A 51 1.43 11.04 7.34
N GLN A 52 0.09 10.99 7.44
CA GLN A 52 -0.75 10.24 6.51
C GLN A 52 -0.61 10.66 5.04
N ARG A 53 -0.37 11.95 4.77
CA ARG A 53 -0.31 12.49 3.40
C ARG A 53 0.80 11.87 2.57
N VAL A 54 1.84 11.33 3.21
CA VAL A 54 2.92 10.62 2.53
C VAL A 54 2.40 9.41 1.77
N ASP A 55 1.44 8.64 2.31
CA ASP A 55 0.91 7.45 1.60
C ASP A 55 -0.10 7.78 0.51
N SER A 56 -1.09 8.65 0.83
CA SER A 56 -2.31 8.73 0.01
C SER A 56 -2.91 10.13 -0.14
N GLY A 57 -2.28 11.14 0.43
CA GLY A 57 -2.85 12.49 0.51
C GLY A 57 -2.19 13.53 -0.38
N ASP A 58 -1.01 13.24 -0.95
CA ASP A 58 -0.26 14.18 -1.78
C ASP A 58 0.36 13.51 -3.00
N MET A 59 0.14 14.09 -4.18
CA MET A 59 0.56 13.53 -5.46
C MET A 59 2.08 13.33 -5.54
N GLN A 60 2.86 14.21 -4.89
CA GLN A 60 4.32 14.15 -4.93
C GLN A 60 4.90 12.90 -4.26
N TYR A 61 4.11 12.16 -3.47
CA TYR A 61 4.56 10.95 -2.79
C TYR A 61 3.99 9.65 -3.39
N ILE A 62 3.13 9.75 -4.42
CA ILE A 62 2.54 8.60 -5.07
C ILE A 62 3.45 8.12 -6.18
N GLU A 63 4.39 7.25 -5.81
CA GLU A 63 5.29 6.56 -6.73
C GLU A 63 4.97 5.07 -6.74
N LEU A 64 4.49 4.57 -7.86
CA LEU A 64 3.99 3.20 -7.95
C LEU A 64 5.12 2.21 -8.23
N LEU A 65 5.30 1.21 -7.38
CA LEU A 65 6.32 0.17 -7.57
C LEU A 65 6.27 -0.45 -8.97
N PRO A 66 5.11 -0.92 -9.49
CA PRO A 66 5.04 -1.50 -10.82
C PRO A 66 5.58 -0.57 -11.92
N THR A 67 5.34 0.74 -11.78
CA THR A 67 5.81 1.75 -12.71
C THR A 67 7.33 1.91 -12.64
N TYR A 68 7.87 2.34 -11.49
CA TYR A 68 9.28 2.74 -11.42
C TYR A 68 10.26 1.57 -11.41
N ALA A 69 9.83 0.36 -11.00
CA ALA A 69 10.74 -0.78 -10.91
C ALA A 69 10.51 -1.83 -11.99
N CYS A 70 9.32 -1.93 -12.60
CA CYS A 70 8.98 -3.08 -13.45
C CYS A 70 8.67 -2.70 -14.90
N LEU A 71 8.04 -1.54 -15.15
CA LEU A 71 7.51 -1.17 -16.47
C LEU A 71 8.28 -0.03 -17.14
N ALA A 72 8.78 0.95 -16.38
CA ALA A 72 9.42 2.15 -16.93
C ALA A 72 10.83 2.42 -16.43
N SER A 73 11.28 1.77 -15.36
CA SER A 73 12.59 2.00 -14.70
C SER A 73 12.87 3.47 -14.38
N ASP A 74 12.58 3.90 -13.16
CA ASP A 74 12.79 5.27 -12.70
C ASP A 74 13.59 5.27 -11.39
N THR A 75 14.86 5.69 -11.49
CA THR A 75 15.79 5.76 -10.35
C THR A 75 15.47 6.92 -9.41
N GLU A 76 14.88 8.00 -9.92
CA GLU A 76 14.52 9.15 -9.10
C GLU A 76 13.32 8.79 -8.21
N ALA A 77 12.27 8.23 -8.81
CA ALA A 77 11.12 7.67 -8.09
C ALA A 77 11.56 6.62 -7.06
N ALA A 78 12.44 5.67 -7.43
CA ALA A 78 12.96 4.68 -6.49
C ALA A 78 13.70 5.33 -5.31
N ASN A 79 14.43 6.43 -5.52
CA ASN A 79 15.10 7.14 -4.44
C ASN A 79 14.16 8.03 -3.61
N LEU A 80 13.07 8.51 -4.19
CA LEU A 80 12.01 9.21 -3.47
C LEU A 80 11.25 8.26 -2.53
N VAL A 81 10.91 7.06 -3.01
CA VAL A 81 10.33 5.98 -2.20
C VAL A 81 11.27 5.56 -1.08
N ARG A 82 12.58 5.45 -1.36
CA ARG A 82 13.61 5.22 -0.33
C ARG A 82 13.57 6.30 0.76
N LEU A 83 13.51 7.58 0.37
CA LEU A 83 13.55 8.68 1.34
C LEU A 83 12.27 8.80 2.17
N SER A 84 11.12 8.44 1.61
CA SER A 84 9.82 8.59 2.28
C SER A 84 9.45 7.36 3.10
N ARG A 85 9.68 6.14 2.59
CA ARG A 85 9.13 4.89 3.14
C ARG A 85 10.19 3.83 3.45
N PHE A 86 11.24 3.71 2.66
CA PHE A 86 12.28 2.69 2.85
C PHE A 86 13.63 3.32 3.17
N PRO A 87 13.85 3.89 4.38
CA PRO A 87 15.01 4.73 4.69
C PRO A 87 16.32 3.93 4.80
N SER A 88 16.76 3.29 3.73
CA SER A 88 18.06 2.65 3.57
C SER A 88 19.14 3.70 3.38
N GLN A 89 20.34 3.45 3.91
CA GLN A 89 21.53 4.29 3.65
C GLN A 89 21.98 4.23 2.19
N VAL A 90 21.78 3.09 1.52
CA VAL A 90 22.18 2.88 0.13
C VAL A 90 21.05 3.29 -0.80
N THR A 91 21.37 4.15 -1.77
CA THR A 91 20.48 4.62 -2.84
C THR A 91 20.28 3.57 -3.92
N ALA A 92 19.16 3.66 -4.65
CA ALA A 92 18.98 2.93 -5.90
C ALA A 92 19.77 3.62 -7.04
N PRO A 93 20.28 2.89 -8.05
CA PRO A 93 20.21 1.44 -8.19
C PRO A 93 21.27 0.70 -7.35
N ALA A 94 20.86 -0.34 -6.62
CA ALA A 94 21.78 -1.25 -5.92
C ALA A 94 21.10 -2.58 -5.60
N ALA A 95 21.89 -3.65 -5.47
CA ALA A 95 21.36 -4.97 -5.07
C ALA A 95 20.57 -4.88 -3.73
N PRO A 96 19.43 -5.58 -3.59
CA PRO A 96 18.60 -5.51 -2.39
C PRO A 96 19.37 -5.76 -1.09
N GLU A 97 20.34 -6.68 -1.10
CA GLU A 97 21.14 -7.06 0.07
C GLU A 97 22.02 -5.91 0.59
N ARG A 98 22.27 -4.89 -0.24
CA ARG A 98 22.99 -3.67 0.16
C ARG A 98 22.05 -2.57 0.64
N ARG A 99 20.75 -2.70 0.37
CA ARG A 99 19.70 -1.70 0.62
C ARG A 99 18.88 -2.02 1.87
N ILE A 100 19.53 -2.53 2.91
CA ILE A 100 18.86 -2.94 4.15
C ILE A 100 18.25 -1.72 4.84
N VAL A 101 16.98 -1.83 5.21
CA VAL A 101 16.31 -0.86 6.07
C VAL A 101 16.49 -1.30 7.52
N ALA A 102 17.05 -0.41 8.34
CA ALA A 102 17.21 -0.62 9.76
C ALA A 102 16.25 0.31 10.52
N PRO A 103 15.53 -0.19 11.53
CA PRO A 103 14.68 0.61 12.39
C PRO A 103 15.36 1.83 13.00
N GLY A 104 14.68 2.99 12.95
CA GLY A 104 15.11 4.22 13.62
C GLY A 104 16.49 4.74 13.19
N ASN A 105 16.97 4.35 12.00
CA ASN A 105 18.31 4.71 11.56
C ASN A 105 18.47 6.21 11.22
N ASP A 106 19.71 6.62 10.95
CA ASP A 106 20.04 8.02 10.65
C ASP A 106 19.27 8.60 9.47
N VAL A 107 18.95 7.79 8.45
CA VAL A 107 18.18 8.24 7.28
C VAL A 107 16.73 8.51 7.69
N ALA A 108 16.14 7.63 8.49
CA ALA A 108 14.78 7.76 9.00
C ALA A 108 14.63 8.97 9.94
N MET A 109 15.68 9.27 10.71
CA MET A 109 15.72 10.41 11.64
C MET A 109 16.11 11.74 10.99
N LYS A 110 16.68 11.73 9.78
CA LYS A 110 17.36 12.90 9.19
C LYS A 110 16.48 14.15 9.13
N ALA A 111 15.25 14.02 8.63
CA ALA A 111 14.33 15.14 8.50
C ALA A 111 13.88 15.67 9.88
N LEU A 112 13.60 14.78 10.83
CA LEU A 112 13.22 15.14 12.21
C LEU A 112 14.33 15.92 12.90
N VAL A 113 15.58 15.45 12.83
CA VAL A 113 16.73 16.14 13.44
C VAL A 113 16.92 17.56 12.88
N GLY A 114 16.67 17.76 11.58
CA GLY A 114 16.67 19.09 10.99
C GLY A 114 15.54 19.98 11.53
N LEU A 115 14.35 19.43 11.72
CA LEU A 115 13.16 20.14 12.21
C LEU A 115 13.19 20.46 13.71
N GLU A 116 13.95 19.70 14.50
CA GLU A 116 14.22 20.01 15.92
C GLU A 116 14.87 21.39 16.10
N GLN A 117 15.60 21.87 15.09
CA GLN A 117 16.28 23.17 15.12
C GLN A 117 15.41 24.34 14.64
N ALA A 118 14.15 24.09 14.27
CA ALA A 118 13.26 25.16 13.80
C ALA A 118 12.96 26.16 14.93
N LYS A 119 12.92 27.46 14.59
CA LYS A 119 12.63 28.51 15.58
C LYS A 119 11.18 28.35 16.07
N PRO A 120 10.86 28.68 17.34
CA PRO A 120 9.49 28.60 17.86
C PRO A 120 8.45 29.38 17.03
N ALA A 121 8.85 30.47 16.38
CA ALA A 121 7.99 31.25 15.49
C ALA A 121 7.69 30.56 14.14
N GLN A 122 8.54 29.62 13.72
CA GLN A 122 8.38 28.83 12.49
C GLN A 122 7.62 27.52 12.74
N ALA A 123 7.75 26.97 13.94
CA ALA A 123 7.17 25.68 14.32
C ALA A 123 5.67 25.50 13.95
N PRO A 124 4.77 26.49 14.15
CA PRO A 124 3.37 26.35 13.73
C PRO A 124 3.20 26.04 12.24
N TYR A 125 4.06 26.61 11.39
CA TYR A 125 3.99 26.48 9.92
C TYR A 125 4.66 25.20 9.39
N LEU A 126 5.38 24.47 10.25
CA LEU A 126 6.14 23.28 9.89
C LEU A 126 5.48 21.98 10.36
N LEU A 127 4.32 22.04 11.01
CA LEU A 127 3.64 20.87 11.59
C LEU A 127 3.40 19.74 10.58
N GLN A 128 2.98 20.06 9.35
CA GLN A 128 2.76 19.03 8.32
C GLN A 128 4.08 18.38 7.88
N LEU A 129 5.16 19.16 7.76
CA LEU A 129 6.49 18.65 7.43
C LEU A 129 7.07 17.81 8.58
N MET A 130 6.79 18.18 9.83
CA MET A 130 7.11 17.38 11.01
C MET A 130 6.33 16.05 11.00
N GLY A 131 5.05 16.08 10.64
CA GLY A 131 4.24 14.86 10.42
C GLY A 131 4.85 13.95 9.35
N ALA A 132 5.15 14.49 8.17
CA ALA A 132 5.79 13.73 7.08
C ALA A 132 7.16 13.15 7.49
N ALA A 133 7.90 13.83 8.37
CA ALA A 133 9.16 13.31 8.89
C ALA A 133 8.96 12.17 9.92
N LEU A 134 7.86 12.19 10.70
CA LEU A 134 7.47 11.07 11.56
C LEU A 134 7.09 9.85 10.72
N HIS A 135 6.44 10.05 9.58
CA HIS A 135 6.10 8.96 8.66
C HIS A 135 7.33 8.13 8.30
N THR A 136 8.40 8.75 7.81
CA THR A 136 9.65 8.04 7.44
C THR A 136 10.28 7.32 8.64
N LEU A 137 10.21 7.94 9.83
CA LEU A 137 10.65 7.29 11.06
C LEU A 137 9.87 6.00 11.30
N GLN A 138 8.54 6.05 11.26
CA GLN A 138 7.66 4.89 11.44
C GLN A 138 7.89 3.82 10.35
N ALA A 139 8.05 4.25 9.10
CA ALA A 139 8.32 3.42 7.92
C ALA A 139 9.55 2.55 8.05
N SER A 140 10.59 3.04 8.72
CA SER A 140 11.81 2.27 8.98
C SER A 140 11.57 0.93 9.71
N TRP A 141 10.49 0.85 10.47
CA TRP A 141 10.10 -0.35 11.19
C TRP A 141 9.25 -1.27 10.32
N ALA A 142 8.20 -0.77 9.68
CA ALA A 142 7.35 -1.58 8.83
C ALA A 142 8.15 -2.29 7.72
N HIS A 143 9.07 -1.54 7.12
CA HIS A 143 9.86 -1.98 5.97
C HIS A 143 11.25 -2.54 6.32
N GLN A 144 11.51 -2.88 7.60
CA GLN A 144 12.83 -3.35 8.02
C GLN A 144 13.29 -4.62 7.29
N GLY A 145 14.61 -4.74 7.12
CA GLY A 145 15.28 -5.88 6.49
C GLY A 145 15.67 -5.63 5.03
N VAL A 146 15.92 -6.72 4.30
CA VAL A 146 16.26 -6.69 2.87
C VAL A 146 14.98 -6.55 2.06
N PRO A 147 14.80 -5.48 1.26
CA PRO A 147 13.61 -5.31 0.42
C PRO A 147 13.40 -6.52 -0.50
N ASP A 148 12.17 -7.03 -0.58
CA ASP A 148 11.85 -8.11 -1.53
C ASP A 148 11.61 -7.53 -2.93
N VAL A 149 11.61 -8.40 -3.94
CA VAL A 149 11.48 -8.00 -5.35
C VAL A 149 10.19 -8.59 -5.93
N PRO A 150 9.22 -7.76 -6.34
CA PRO A 150 7.97 -8.25 -6.89
C PRO A 150 8.14 -8.96 -8.24
N ARG A 151 7.26 -9.94 -8.47
CA ARG A 151 7.19 -10.70 -9.73
C ARG A 151 5.73 -10.96 -10.12
N PRO A 152 4.90 -9.91 -10.28
CA PRO A 152 3.45 -10.05 -10.46
C PRO A 152 3.08 -10.89 -11.70
N PHE A 153 3.84 -10.75 -12.79
CA PHE A 153 3.64 -11.48 -14.06
C PHE A 153 4.84 -12.37 -14.44
N GLY A 154 5.60 -12.88 -13.46
CA GLY A 154 6.78 -13.69 -13.75
C GLY A 154 7.79 -12.93 -14.61
N SER A 155 8.21 -13.51 -15.74
CA SER A 155 9.17 -12.89 -16.67
C SER A 155 8.59 -11.74 -17.53
N LEU A 156 7.27 -11.57 -17.62
CA LEU A 156 6.64 -10.53 -18.45
C LEU A 156 6.69 -9.14 -17.79
N GLY A 157 6.88 -9.11 -16.46
CA GLY A 157 6.91 -7.89 -15.66
C GLY A 157 7.78 -8.08 -14.42
N SER A 158 8.95 -8.73 -14.59
CA SER A 158 9.90 -8.88 -13.49
C SER A 158 10.48 -7.51 -13.14
N CYS A 159 10.26 -7.07 -11.91
CA CYS A 159 10.82 -5.81 -11.44
C CYS A 159 12.34 -5.88 -11.35
N ASP A 160 13.00 -4.78 -11.71
CA ASP A 160 14.43 -4.58 -11.54
C ASP A 160 14.79 -4.69 -10.04
N PRO A 161 15.53 -5.72 -9.63
CA PRO A 161 15.95 -5.88 -8.24
C PRO A 161 16.78 -4.71 -7.72
N SER A 162 17.42 -3.94 -8.60
CA SER A 162 18.24 -2.80 -8.22
C SER A 162 17.41 -1.56 -7.83
N LEU A 163 16.15 -1.50 -8.25
CA LEU A 163 15.23 -0.37 -8.04
C LEU A 163 14.12 -0.69 -7.04
N ALA A 164 13.61 -1.92 -7.03
CA ALA A 164 12.39 -2.27 -6.29
C ALA A 164 12.51 -2.07 -4.77
N TRP A 165 11.47 -1.48 -4.17
CA TRP A 165 11.28 -1.40 -2.72
C TRP A 165 9.97 -2.09 -2.34
N ALA A 166 10.04 -3.15 -1.56
CA ALA A 166 8.87 -3.81 -1.01
C ALA A 166 9.19 -4.34 0.39
N HIS A 167 8.15 -4.69 1.14
CA HIS A 167 8.31 -5.38 2.42
C HIS A 167 9.26 -6.57 2.30
N SER A 168 10.15 -6.73 3.29
CA SER A 168 11.08 -7.85 3.28
C SER A 168 10.36 -9.19 3.44
N ARG A 169 10.96 -10.30 2.98
CA ARG A 169 10.34 -11.64 3.09
C ARG A 169 10.02 -12.04 4.53
N ALA A 170 10.85 -11.65 5.48
CA ALA A 170 10.62 -11.89 6.90
C ALA A 170 9.33 -11.22 7.43
N ARG A 171 8.82 -10.23 6.68
CA ARG A 171 7.68 -9.39 7.02
C ARG A 171 6.40 -9.75 6.26
N GLY A 172 6.46 -10.77 5.39
CA GLY A 172 5.38 -11.14 4.49
C GLY A 172 5.75 -11.01 3.01
N GLY A 173 6.84 -10.31 2.70
CA GLY A 173 7.27 -10.07 1.32
C GLY A 173 6.39 -9.05 0.59
N TRP A 174 6.67 -8.87 -0.69
CA TRP A 174 6.05 -7.82 -1.51
C TRP A 174 4.53 -7.91 -1.72
N ASN A 175 3.92 -9.04 -1.39
CA ASN A 175 2.54 -9.36 -1.74
C ASN A 175 1.67 -9.64 -0.51
N SER A 176 1.99 -9.00 0.61
CA SER A 176 1.29 -9.23 1.89
C SER A 176 1.33 -7.98 2.76
N HIS A 177 0.16 -7.59 3.29
CA HIS A 177 0.04 -6.53 4.30
C HIS A 177 0.48 -6.97 5.69
N ARG A 178 1.03 -8.19 5.88
CA ARG A 178 1.41 -8.66 7.22
C ARG A 178 2.37 -7.69 7.91
N ALA A 179 3.23 -7.01 7.17
CA ALA A 179 4.14 -6.00 7.66
C ALA A 179 3.44 -4.73 8.19
N ASP A 180 2.16 -4.57 7.89
CA ASP A 180 1.38 -3.37 8.13
C ASP A 180 0.47 -3.53 9.36
N LEU A 181 0.30 -4.76 9.87
CA LEU A 181 -0.66 -5.10 10.93
C LEU A 181 -0.06 -5.09 12.34
N THR A 182 -0.54 -4.20 13.23
CA THR A 182 0.05 -4.02 14.59
C THR A 182 0.03 -5.27 15.44
N PHE A 183 -1.05 -6.05 15.34
CA PHE A 183 -1.22 -7.26 16.14
C PHE A 183 -0.29 -8.39 15.71
N ALA A 184 0.17 -8.38 14.45
CA ALA A 184 1.12 -9.36 13.99
C ALA A 184 2.49 -9.15 14.66
N TRP A 185 2.75 -7.96 15.22
CA TRP A 185 4.06 -7.61 15.73
C TRP A 185 4.07 -6.61 16.91
N PRO A 186 3.71 -7.09 18.12
CA PRO A 186 3.43 -6.21 19.24
C PRO A 186 4.61 -5.44 19.83
N ALA A 187 5.73 -6.13 20.08
CA ALA A 187 6.90 -5.51 20.73
C ALA A 187 7.49 -4.38 19.86
N GLU A 188 7.34 -4.57 18.57
CA GLU A 188 7.78 -3.72 17.52
C GLU A 188 6.97 -2.45 17.41
N THR A 189 5.64 -2.58 17.30
CA THR A 189 4.74 -1.44 17.31
C THR A 189 4.94 -0.57 18.56
N LEU A 190 5.20 -1.19 19.72
CA LEU A 190 5.55 -0.44 20.93
C LEU A 190 6.87 0.35 20.79
N SER A 191 7.91 -0.26 20.23
CA SER A 191 9.21 0.41 20.02
C SER A 191 9.11 1.56 19.02
N MET A 192 8.37 1.38 17.93
CA MET A 192 8.09 2.45 16.95
C MET A 192 7.30 3.58 17.61
N ALA A 193 6.27 3.25 18.40
CA ALA A 193 5.48 4.25 19.11
C ALA A 193 6.31 5.03 20.13
N GLU A 194 7.22 4.36 20.85
CA GLU A 194 8.16 5.01 21.78
C GLU A 194 9.09 5.97 21.05
N ALA A 195 9.66 5.55 19.92
CA ALA A 195 10.54 6.38 19.11
C ALA A 195 9.80 7.60 18.54
N THR A 196 8.58 7.39 18.03
CA THR A 196 7.69 8.46 17.55
C THR A 196 7.38 9.44 18.67
N TYR A 197 7.01 8.96 19.87
CA TYR A 197 6.74 9.77 21.04
C TYR A 197 7.96 10.60 21.46
N ASN A 198 9.13 9.98 21.49
CA ASN A 198 10.38 10.67 21.81
C ASN A 198 10.78 11.70 20.76
N ALA A 199 10.50 11.46 19.47
CA ALA A 199 10.67 12.46 18.42
C ALA A 199 9.72 13.66 18.61
N LEU A 200 8.43 13.41 18.85
CA LEU A 200 7.43 14.43 19.12
C LEU A 200 7.83 15.36 20.29
N ARG A 201 8.40 14.79 21.36
CA ARG A 201 8.87 15.55 22.54
C ARG A 201 10.06 16.46 22.24
N ARG A 202 10.88 16.14 21.23
CA ARG A 202 12.06 16.93 20.83
C ARG A 202 11.73 18.08 19.88
N LEU A 203 10.58 18.03 19.21
CA LEU A 203 10.14 19.12 18.34
C LEU A 203 10.03 20.45 19.11
N PRO A 204 10.29 21.61 18.48
CA PRO A 204 10.26 22.90 19.17
C PRO A 204 8.88 23.25 19.72
N ALA A 205 8.86 24.05 20.79
CA ALA A 205 7.63 24.62 21.33
C ALA A 205 6.93 25.49 20.29
N ILE A 206 5.60 25.36 20.19
CA ILE A 206 4.77 26.12 19.26
C ILE A 206 4.26 27.37 19.99
N ALA A 207 4.47 28.54 19.38
CA ALA A 207 4.12 29.83 19.98
C ALA A 207 4.71 30.06 21.38
N GLY A 208 5.85 29.42 21.69
CA GLY A 208 6.53 29.55 22.98
C GLY A 208 5.85 28.81 24.14
N VAL A 209 4.78 28.05 23.89
CA VAL A 209 4.07 27.29 24.92
C VAL A 209 4.86 26.03 25.27
N GLN A 210 5.26 25.93 26.55
CA GLN A 210 5.86 24.71 27.09
C GLN A 210 4.80 23.60 27.17
N ARG A 211 5.16 22.41 26.68
CA ARG A 211 4.25 21.26 26.65
C ARG A 211 4.40 20.44 27.92
N SER A 212 3.28 19.96 28.46
CA SER A 212 3.26 18.95 29.52
C SER A 212 3.12 17.58 28.89
N THR A 213 4.10 16.70 29.14
CA THR A 213 4.18 15.37 28.52
C THR A 213 3.91 14.29 29.55
N LYS A 214 3.16 13.25 29.20
CA LYS A 214 3.03 12.05 30.06
C LYS A 214 4.32 11.23 30.08
N ALA A 215 4.52 10.40 31.10
CA ALA A 215 5.63 9.44 31.09
C ALA A 215 5.31 8.28 30.14
N TRP A 216 6.31 7.80 29.39
CA TRP A 216 6.13 6.67 28.46
C TRP A 216 5.61 5.40 29.16
N ALA A 217 6.03 5.17 30.41
CA ALA A 217 5.58 4.03 31.20
C ALA A 217 4.05 3.99 31.37
N ASP A 218 3.41 5.15 31.49
CA ASP A 218 1.95 5.26 31.61
C ASP A 218 1.27 4.95 30.27
N LEU A 219 1.84 5.45 29.17
CA LEU A 219 1.32 5.29 27.81
C LEU A 219 1.40 3.84 27.32
N ARG A 220 2.48 3.14 27.68
CA ARG A 220 2.73 1.77 27.21
C ARG A 220 1.60 0.82 27.57
N GLY A 221 1.02 0.96 28.77
CA GLY A 221 -0.10 0.13 29.21
C GLY A 221 -1.37 0.39 28.37
N GLU A 222 -1.70 1.65 28.14
CA GLU A 222 -2.85 2.08 27.34
C GLU A 222 -2.75 1.60 25.88
N LEU A 223 -1.53 1.51 25.34
CA LEU A 223 -1.28 1.14 23.95
C LEU A 223 -1.45 -0.36 23.65
N MET A 224 -1.44 -1.23 24.67
CA MET A 224 -1.45 -2.69 24.44
C MET A 224 -2.72 -3.19 23.73
N ASP A 225 -3.87 -2.59 24.00
CA ASP A 225 -5.14 -2.98 23.37
C ASP A 225 -5.18 -2.53 21.91
N PHE A 226 -4.67 -1.35 21.58
CA PHE A 226 -4.46 -0.93 20.19
C PHE A 226 -3.54 -1.89 19.44
N VAL A 227 -2.44 -2.30 20.09
CA VAL A 227 -1.46 -3.19 19.48
C VAL A 227 -2.10 -4.55 19.16
N ARG A 228 -2.90 -5.10 20.09
CA ARG A 228 -3.55 -6.41 19.94
C ARG A 228 -4.79 -6.40 19.05
N ALA A 229 -5.38 -5.23 18.79
CA ALA A 229 -6.57 -5.11 17.97
C ALA A 229 -6.31 -5.65 16.55
N SER A 230 -7.13 -6.61 16.14
CA SER A 230 -7.03 -7.30 14.84
C SER A 230 -8.21 -7.01 13.91
N SER A 231 -9.02 -6.03 14.26
CA SER A 231 -10.13 -5.54 13.43
C SER A 231 -10.27 -4.03 13.52
N LYS A 232 -10.88 -3.42 12.50
CA LYS A 232 -11.21 -1.99 12.50
C LYS A 232 -12.16 -1.64 13.64
N THR A 233 -13.11 -2.53 13.98
CA THR A 233 -14.03 -2.34 15.12
C THR A 233 -13.28 -2.23 16.44
N ASP A 234 -12.28 -3.07 16.68
CA ASP A 234 -11.48 -3.03 17.92
C ASP A 234 -10.60 -1.77 17.97
N LYS A 235 -9.99 -1.40 16.83
CA LYS A 235 -9.23 -0.15 16.70
C LYS A 235 -10.09 1.08 16.98
N ARG A 236 -11.30 1.14 16.38
CA ARG A 236 -12.28 2.21 16.64
C ARG A 236 -12.58 2.33 18.12
N ARG A 237 -12.95 1.23 18.78
CA ARG A 237 -13.27 1.23 20.22
C ARG A 237 -12.12 1.76 21.06
N TRP A 238 -10.89 1.37 20.74
CA TRP A 238 -9.72 1.91 21.41
C TRP A 238 -9.58 3.42 21.18
N PHE A 239 -9.63 3.90 19.94
CA PHE A 239 -9.52 5.33 19.63
C PHE A 239 -10.59 6.18 20.32
N GLU A 240 -11.84 5.71 20.30
CA GLU A 240 -12.96 6.39 20.97
C GLU A 240 -12.74 6.45 22.49
N ALA A 241 -12.25 5.38 23.10
CA ALA A 241 -11.89 5.35 24.53
C ALA A 241 -10.74 6.33 24.86
N GLN A 242 -9.85 6.60 23.90
CA GLN A 242 -8.80 7.61 24.01
C GLN A 242 -9.26 9.04 23.67
N GLY A 243 -10.56 9.24 23.39
CA GLY A 243 -11.14 10.54 23.06
C GLY A 243 -10.96 10.98 21.60
N ILE A 244 -10.49 10.09 20.72
CA ILE A 244 -10.40 10.35 19.27
C ILE A 244 -11.75 9.97 18.64
N LYS A 245 -12.57 11.00 18.39
CA LYS A 245 -13.94 10.83 17.86
C LYS A 245 -13.99 10.53 16.36
N ASP A 246 -13.13 11.16 15.58
CA ASP A 246 -13.04 10.94 14.14
C ASP A 246 -12.15 9.73 13.86
N VAL A 247 -12.77 8.58 13.60
CA VAL A 247 -12.11 7.31 13.25
C VAL A 247 -12.21 7.00 11.75
N SER A 248 -12.60 7.97 10.93
CA SER A 248 -12.81 7.77 9.48
C SER A 248 -11.56 7.29 8.74
N PHE A 249 -10.37 7.53 9.32
CA PHE A 249 -9.09 7.05 8.83
C PHE A 249 -8.99 5.52 8.75
N LEU A 250 -9.83 4.78 9.47
CA LEU A 250 -9.89 3.31 9.39
C LEU A 250 -10.56 2.80 8.09
N GLU A 251 -11.10 3.66 7.20
CA GLU A 251 -11.77 3.23 5.95
C GLU A 251 -10.89 2.27 5.12
N GLY A 252 -9.64 2.67 4.88
CA GLY A 252 -8.75 2.02 3.91
C GLY A 252 -7.65 1.14 4.48
N ILE A 253 -7.65 0.85 5.78
CA ILE A 253 -6.64 -0.05 6.37
C ILE A 253 -6.96 -1.52 6.03
N SER A 254 -5.95 -2.36 6.02
CA SER A 254 -5.96 -3.78 5.66
C SER A 254 -6.39 -4.70 6.80
N LEU A 255 -7.00 -4.14 7.86
CA LEU A 255 -7.73 -4.90 8.86
C LEU A 255 -9.15 -5.23 8.39
N PRO A 256 -9.70 -6.41 8.73
CA PRO A 256 -11.11 -6.67 8.52
C PRO A 256 -11.96 -5.75 9.40
N ASP A 257 -13.20 -5.49 8.99
CA ASP A 257 -14.16 -4.68 9.77
C ASP A 257 -14.34 -5.18 11.20
N GLY A 258 -14.46 -6.50 11.38
CA GLY A 258 -14.63 -7.15 12.68
C GLY A 258 -16.09 -7.42 13.04
N ALA A 259 -16.46 -7.15 14.29
CA ALA A 259 -17.80 -7.46 14.81
C ALA A 259 -18.92 -6.62 14.17
N GLU A 260 -18.57 -5.45 13.65
CA GLU A 260 -19.52 -4.51 13.06
C GLU A 260 -19.02 -4.06 11.69
N ARG A 261 -19.95 -3.93 10.74
CA ARG A 261 -19.65 -3.34 9.43
C ARG A 261 -19.39 -1.84 9.59
N LEU A 262 -18.23 -1.37 9.14
CA LEU A 262 -17.83 0.04 9.28
C LEU A 262 -17.90 0.80 7.96
N ASP A 263 -19.00 1.49 7.68
CA ASP A 263 -19.15 2.33 6.48
C ASP A 263 -18.51 3.70 6.66
N LEU A 264 -17.18 3.70 6.74
CA LEU A 264 -16.38 4.89 6.95
C LEU A 264 -16.05 5.56 5.62
N ARG A 265 -16.07 6.89 5.62
CA ARG A 265 -15.58 7.73 4.53
C ARG A 265 -14.63 8.74 5.12
N TRP A 266 -13.45 8.89 4.51
CA TRP A 266 -12.44 9.82 4.99
C TRP A 266 -12.39 11.11 4.15
N PRO A 267 -13.31 12.08 4.37
CA PRO A 267 -13.41 13.26 3.53
C PRO A 267 -12.19 14.18 3.72
N ASN A 268 -11.83 14.89 2.65
CA ASN A 268 -10.86 15.99 2.66
C ASN A 268 -9.42 15.64 3.11
N ARG A 269 -9.08 14.35 3.21
CA ARG A 269 -7.71 13.89 3.50
C ARG A 269 -7.09 13.03 2.39
N LYS A 270 -7.90 12.55 1.45
CA LYS A 270 -7.47 11.95 0.18
C LYS A 270 -7.44 13.02 -0.91
N LEU A 271 -6.64 12.80 -1.94
CA LEU A 271 -6.63 13.64 -3.14
C LEU A 271 -8.03 13.80 -3.75
N PRO A 272 -8.34 14.90 -4.45
CA PRO A 272 -9.65 15.08 -5.07
C PRO A 272 -9.95 13.99 -6.11
N PRO A 273 -11.23 13.65 -6.36
CA PRO A 273 -11.59 12.66 -7.37
C PRO A 273 -11.26 13.15 -8.78
N LEU A 274 -11.16 12.21 -9.71
CA LEU A 274 -10.93 12.50 -11.11
C LEU A 274 -12.18 13.10 -11.77
N ARG A 275 -11.96 13.94 -12.78
CA ARG A 275 -13.06 14.50 -13.59
C ARG A 275 -13.55 13.53 -14.67
N THR A 276 -12.69 12.62 -15.11
CA THR A 276 -12.98 11.66 -16.19
C THR A 276 -12.15 10.39 -16.02
N LEU A 277 -12.67 9.26 -16.51
CA LEU A 277 -11.93 7.99 -16.66
C LEU A 277 -11.33 7.82 -18.06
N GLN A 278 -11.59 8.75 -18.98
CA GLN A 278 -10.95 8.74 -20.29
C GLN A 278 -9.46 9.02 -20.12
N SER A 279 -8.62 8.05 -20.45
CA SER A 279 -7.18 8.26 -20.48
C SER A 279 -6.79 9.03 -21.74
N THR A 280 -5.77 9.88 -21.62
CA THR A 280 -5.25 10.72 -22.71
C THR A 280 -3.73 10.61 -22.82
N GLN A 281 -3.16 9.44 -22.49
CA GLN A 281 -1.72 9.18 -22.63
C GLN A 281 -1.31 9.27 -24.11
N HIS A 282 -0.46 10.23 -24.46
CA HIS A 282 -0.17 10.59 -25.86
C HIS A 282 0.52 9.49 -26.68
N HIS A 283 1.26 8.58 -26.06
CA HIS A 283 2.02 7.53 -26.74
C HIS A 283 1.27 6.18 -26.84
N ILE A 284 0.00 6.12 -26.45
CA ILE A 284 -0.77 4.89 -26.42
C ILE A 284 -1.81 4.89 -27.54
N GLU A 285 -1.99 3.74 -28.20
CA GLU A 285 -2.99 3.57 -29.25
C GLU A 285 -4.41 3.87 -28.73
N GLN A 286 -5.20 4.63 -29.50
CA GLN A 286 -6.52 5.10 -29.08
C GLN A 286 -7.50 3.95 -28.80
N ASP A 287 -7.42 2.85 -29.56
CA ASP A 287 -8.28 1.69 -29.38
C ASP A 287 -8.05 1.01 -28.01
N LEU A 288 -6.79 0.95 -27.56
CA LEU A 288 -6.41 0.44 -26.24
C LEU A 288 -6.87 1.40 -25.12
N LEU A 289 -6.67 2.72 -25.29
CA LEU A 289 -7.17 3.73 -24.35
C LEU A 289 -8.68 3.57 -24.13
N ASP A 290 -9.44 3.51 -25.22
CA ASP A 290 -10.89 3.38 -25.19
C ASP A 290 -11.34 2.04 -24.58
N ALA A 291 -10.64 0.95 -24.90
CA ALA A 291 -10.92 -0.37 -24.32
C ALA A 291 -10.73 -0.37 -22.80
N MET A 292 -9.62 0.19 -22.31
CA MET A 292 -9.29 0.20 -20.89
C MET A 292 -10.14 1.21 -20.11
N SER A 293 -10.43 2.38 -20.66
CA SER A 293 -11.37 3.33 -20.05
C SER A 293 -12.78 2.72 -19.90
N ARG A 294 -13.27 1.99 -20.91
CA ARG A 294 -14.53 1.23 -20.80
C ARG A 294 -14.45 0.15 -19.73
N PHE A 295 -13.37 -0.63 -19.72
CA PHE A 295 -13.17 -1.70 -18.73
C PHE A 295 -13.23 -1.17 -17.29
N PHE A 296 -12.44 -0.15 -16.95
CA PHE A 296 -12.41 0.41 -15.61
C PHE A 296 -13.76 1.06 -15.20
N THR A 297 -14.41 1.76 -16.14
CA THR A 297 -15.76 2.29 -15.92
C THR A 297 -16.77 1.19 -15.59
N ARG A 298 -16.76 0.10 -16.38
CA ARG A 298 -17.66 -1.05 -16.21
C ARG A 298 -17.37 -1.78 -14.91
N TRP A 299 -16.10 -1.98 -14.57
CA TRP A 299 -15.70 -2.68 -13.35
C TRP A 299 -16.23 -2.00 -12.08
N MET A 300 -16.12 -0.68 -11.99
CA MET A 300 -16.61 0.03 -10.79
C MET A 300 -18.13 0.13 -10.73
N SER A 301 -18.81 0.04 -11.87
CA SER A 301 -20.27 0.10 -11.97
C SER A 301 -20.95 -1.27 -11.92
N ALA A 302 -20.19 -2.37 -12.02
CA ALA A 302 -20.75 -3.71 -12.14
C ALA A 302 -21.29 -4.24 -10.80
N THR A 303 -22.44 -4.89 -10.88
CA THR A 303 -23.02 -5.73 -9.83
C THR A 303 -23.04 -7.22 -10.24
N ASP A 304 -22.96 -7.51 -11.53
CA ASP A 304 -22.84 -8.85 -12.10
C ASP A 304 -21.41 -9.06 -12.65
N PHE A 305 -20.55 -9.63 -11.81
CA PHE A 305 -19.17 -9.92 -12.15
C PHE A 305 -19.00 -11.09 -13.11
N ASP A 306 -19.97 -12.01 -13.16
CA ASP A 306 -19.88 -13.16 -14.05
C ASP A 306 -20.17 -12.73 -15.49
N ALA A 307 -21.17 -11.84 -15.66
CA ALA A 307 -21.42 -11.17 -16.95
C ALA A 307 -20.23 -10.30 -17.37
N LEU A 308 -19.65 -9.51 -16.46
CA LEU A 308 -18.47 -8.69 -16.77
C LEU A 308 -17.26 -9.56 -17.13
N GLY A 309 -17.02 -10.65 -16.41
CA GLY A 309 -15.95 -11.61 -16.72
C GLY A 309 -16.15 -12.25 -18.10
N ALA A 310 -17.38 -12.61 -18.46
CA ALA A 310 -17.71 -13.15 -19.78
C ALA A 310 -17.55 -12.13 -20.91
N GLU A 311 -17.82 -10.85 -20.64
CA GLU A 311 -17.62 -9.73 -21.59
C GLU A 311 -16.13 -9.48 -21.87
N MET A 312 -15.29 -9.56 -20.83
CA MET A 312 -13.90 -9.07 -20.86
C MET A 312 -12.85 -10.16 -21.07
N ALA A 313 -13.15 -11.43 -20.78
CA ALA A 313 -12.24 -12.55 -21.01
C ALA A 313 -12.33 -13.07 -22.45
N GLU A 314 -11.22 -13.61 -22.96
CA GLU A 314 -11.17 -14.26 -24.27
C GLU A 314 -12.13 -15.47 -24.34
N PRO A 315 -12.96 -15.60 -25.39
CA PRO A 315 -13.76 -16.81 -25.61
C PRO A 315 -12.89 -18.05 -25.83
N GLY A 316 -13.22 -19.16 -25.17
CA GLY A 316 -12.56 -20.45 -25.43
C GLY A 316 -11.29 -20.71 -24.62
N ILE A 317 -10.85 -19.77 -23.77
CA ILE A 317 -9.95 -20.11 -22.65
C ILE A 317 -10.74 -20.94 -21.65
N GLY A 318 -10.68 -22.27 -21.78
CA GLY A 318 -11.02 -23.18 -20.69
C GLY A 318 -9.88 -23.24 -19.67
N ALA A 319 -10.12 -23.88 -18.51
CA ALA A 319 -9.07 -24.21 -17.54
C ALA A 319 -8.03 -25.14 -18.21
N ARG A 320 -7.04 -24.57 -18.90
CA ARG A 320 -5.98 -25.33 -19.57
C ARG A 320 -5.11 -26.00 -18.50
N ALA A 321 -4.77 -27.25 -18.75
CA ALA A 321 -3.82 -28.00 -17.92
C ALA A 321 -2.51 -27.22 -17.78
N SER A 322 -1.93 -27.27 -16.60
CA SER A 322 -0.75 -26.54 -16.09
C SER A 322 0.57 -26.71 -16.88
N GLY A 323 0.53 -27.22 -18.11
CA GLY A 323 1.70 -27.45 -18.97
C GLY A 323 1.95 -26.35 -20.03
N ASP A 324 0.93 -25.58 -20.41
CA ASP A 324 1.02 -24.58 -21.49
C ASP A 324 1.25 -23.15 -20.97
N SER A 325 2.08 -22.97 -19.93
CA SER A 325 2.37 -21.62 -19.43
C SER A 325 3.12 -20.83 -20.51
N GLU A 326 2.49 -19.74 -20.97
CA GLU A 326 3.02 -18.90 -22.04
C GLU A 326 4.32 -18.18 -21.65
N SER A 327 4.62 -18.11 -20.37
CA SER A 327 5.89 -17.71 -19.79
C SER A 327 6.01 -18.32 -18.39
N PRO A 328 7.22 -18.62 -17.88
CA PRO A 328 7.38 -19.01 -16.49
C PRO A 328 6.87 -17.87 -15.59
N GLY A 329 5.70 -18.06 -14.96
CA GLY A 329 5.32 -17.26 -13.79
C GLY A 329 3.97 -16.53 -13.78
N PHE A 330 3.07 -16.67 -14.76
CA PHE A 330 1.65 -16.36 -14.52
C PHE A 330 0.68 -17.17 -15.39
N GLU A 331 -0.50 -17.47 -14.84
CA GLU A 331 -1.60 -18.17 -15.50
C GLU A 331 -2.60 -17.15 -16.08
N ARG A 332 -3.01 -17.35 -17.34
CA ARG A 332 -4.14 -16.61 -17.94
C ARG A 332 -5.42 -16.95 -17.17
N ALA A 333 -6.17 -15.94 -16.81
CA ALA A 333 -7.47 -16.09 -16.16
C ALA A 333 -8.51 -16.57 -17.18
N ASP A 334 -9.24 -17.64 -16.84
CA ASP A 334 -10.50 -17.95 -17.50
C ASP A 334 -11.60 -16.99 -17.03
N ARG A 335 -12.82 -17.13 -17.57
CA ARG A 335 -13.97 -16.28 -17.22
C ARG A 335 -14.30 -16.29 -15.73
N ALA A 336 -14.22 -17.45 -15.08
CA ALA A 336 -14.60 -17.61 -13.68
C ALA A 336 -13.53 -17.06 -12.74
N GLU A 337 -12.26 -17.25 -13.09
CA GLU A 337 -11.13 -16.63 -12.40
C GLU A 337 -11.18 -15.11 -12.52
N LEU A 338 -11.39 -14.58 -13.74
CA LEU A 338 -11.48 -13.13 -13.95
C LEU A 338 -12.64 -12.52 -13.14
N ALA A 339 -13.84 -13.11 -13.20
CA ALA A 339 -14.98 -12.66 -12.42
C ALA A 339 -14.68 -12.63 -10.92
N ALA A 340 -14.00 -13.67 -10.40
CA ALA A 340 -13.62 -13.73 -8.99
C ALA A 340 -12.56 -12.69 -8.61
N ARG A 341 -11.56 -12.41 -9.47
CA ARG A 341 -10.57 -11.35 -9.25
C ARG A 341 -11.21 -9.96 -9.25
N LEU A 342 -12.07 -9.69 -10.24
CA LEU A 342 -12.82 -8.45 -10.32
C LEU A 342 -13.66 -8.23 -9.06
N ARG A 343 -14.28 -9.30 -8.54
CA ARG A 343 -15.07 -9.28 -7.31
C ARG A 343 -14.22 -9.04 -6.05
N ALA A 344 -13.07 -9.70 -5.92
CA ALA A 344 -12.19 -9.55 -4.76
C ALA A 344 -11.78 -8.08 -4.53
N TRP A 345 -11.38 -7.39 -5.60
CA TRP A 345 -11.03 -5.97 -5.59
C TRP A 345 -12.22 -5.01 -5.58
N ARG A 346 -13.46 -5.51 -5.48
CA ARG A 346 -14.67 -4.69 -5.32
C ARG A 346 -15.29 -4.84 -3.94
N ILE A 347 -14.89 -5.83 -3.16
CA ILE A 347 -15.32 -5.99 -1.77
C ILE A 347 -14.73 -4.84 -0.95
N ARG A 348 -15.59 -4.11 -0.25
CA ARG A 348 -15.21 -2.89 0.48
C ARG A 348 -14.35 -3.18 1.70
N ASP A 349 -14.65 -4.29 2.39
CA ASP A 349 -13.86 -4.76 3.53
C ASP A 349 -12.64 -5.50 3.00
N HIS A 350 -11.68 -4.73 2.47
CA HIS A 350 -10.54 -5.31 1.78
C HIS A 350 -9.68 -6.17 2.70
N GLY A 351 -9.55 -5.81 3.98
CA GLY A 351 -8.82 -6.62 4.97
C GLY A 351 -9.37 -8.04 5.14
N ARG A 352 -10.67 -8.27 4.87
CA ARG A 352 -11.28 -9.61 4.88
C ARG A 352 -10.85 -10.48 3.68
N VAL A 353 -10.45 -9.86 2.57
CA VAL A 353 -10.14 -10.54 1.31
C VAL A 353 -8.73 -10.30 0.80
N ALA A 354 -7.90 -9.52 1.49
CA ALA A 354 -6.56 -9.13 1.06
C ALA A 354 -5.69 -10.34 0.68
N GLU A 355 -5.64 -11.37 1.54
CA GLU A 355 -4.88 -12.60 1.22
C GLU A 355 -5.35 -13.29 -0.07
N LEU A 356 -6.66 -13.28 -0.35
CA LEU A 356 -7.21 -13.80 -1.60
C LEU A 356 -6.92 -12.85 -2.76
N ALA A 357 -7.14 -11.54 -2.61
CA ALA A 357 -6.91 -10.54 -3.65
C ALA A 357 -5.46 -10.62 -4.19
N HIS A 358 -4.50 -10.85 -3.28
CA HIS A 358 -3.08 -11.01 -3.57
C HIS A 358 -2.65 -12.44 -3.97
N ALA A 359 -3.55 -13.43 -3.98
CA ALA A 359 -3.13 -14.81 -4.25
C ALA A 359 -2.45 -14.93 -5.63
N PRO A 360 -1.20 -15.45 -5.74
CA PRO A 360 -0.46 -15.46 -6.99
C PRO A 360 -0.97 -16.52 -7.99
N ARG A 361 -1.72 -17.50 -7.50
CA ARG A 361 -2.30 -18.61 -8.28
C ARG A 361 -3.79 -18.40 -8.48
N SER A 362 -4.33 -19.06 -9.50
CA SER A 362 -5.77 -19.11 -9.74
C SER A 362 -6.54 -19.59 -8.50
N PHE A 363 -7.72 -19.03 -8.29
CA PHE A 363 -8.56 -19.40 -7.15
C PHE A 363 -9.10 -20.83 -7.29
N THR A 364 -9.18 -21.52 -6.16
CA THR A 364 -9.95 -22.75 -6.04
C THR A 364 -11.46 -22.46 -6.14
N ALA A 365 -12.26 -23.48 -6.45
CA ALA A 365 -13.72 -23.35 -6.48
C ALA A 365 -14.29 -22.87 -5.13
N SER A 366 -13.68 -23.30 -4.01
CA SER A 366 -14.06 -22.88 -2.66
C SER A 366 -13.82 -21.37 -2.46
N GLN A 367 -12.62 -20.88 -2.82
CA GLN A 367 -12.28 -19.46 -2.73
C GLN A 367 -13.20 -18.59 -3.61
N ARG A 368 -13.50 -19.04 -4.83
CA ARG A 368 -14.47 -18.34 -5.71
C ARG A 368 -15.87 -18.28 -5.09
N SER A 369 -16.30 -19.37 -4.47
CA SER A 369 -17.61 -19.45 -3.78
C SER A 369 -17.66 -18.54 -2.55
N GLN A 370 -16.56 -18.44 -1.79
CA GLN A 370 -16.43 -17.52 -0.67
C GLN A 370 -16.57 -16.06 -1.11
N LEU A 371 -15.85 -15.65 -2.15
CA LEU A 371 -15.94 -14.29 -2.69
C LEU A 371 -17.35 -13.98 -3.21
N LEU A 372 -17.97 -14.93 -3.92
CA LEU A 372 -19.36 -14.80 -4.37
C LEU A 372 -20.32 -14.64 -3.20
N ALA A 373 -20.17 -15.42 -2.13
CA ALA A 373 -21.04 -15.35 -0.96
C ALA A 373 -20.99 -13.98 -0.28
N ILE A 374 -19.81 -13.34 -0.21
CA ILE A 374 -19.66 -11.98 0.31
C ILE A 374 -20.37 -10.98 -0.62
N ALA A 375 -20.06 -11.02 -1.92
CA ALA A 375 -20.56 -10.05 -2.90
C ALA A 375 -22.07 -10.16 -3.20
N ARG A 376 -22.76 -11.17 -2.68
CA ARG A 376 -24.23 -11.30 -2.81
C ARG A 376 -24.98 -10.18 -2.10
N ASP A 377 -24.42 -9.63 -1.02
CA ASP A 377 -24.95 -8.42 -0.40
C ASP A 377 -24.28 -7.21 -1.08
N PRO A 378 -25.03 -6.37 -1.83
CA PRO A 378 -24.46 -5.21 -2.50
C PRO A 378 -23.77 -4.22 -1.54
N ARG A 379 -24.13 -4.25 -0.25
CA ARG A 379 -23.54 -3.39 0.78
C ARG A 379 -22.13 -3.84 1.19
N GLU A 380 -21.71 -5.04 0.80
CA GLU A 380 -20.33 -5.53 0.97
C GLU A 380 -19.41 -5.08 -0.16
N LEU A 381 -19.96 -4.48 -1.23
CA LEU A 381 -19.19 -3.91 -2.32
C LEU A 381 -18.89 -2.44 -2.05
N ALA A 382 -17.68 -1.99 -2.41
CA ALA A 382 -17.37 -0.57 -2.38
C ALA A 382 -18.26 0.15 -3.39
N THR A 383 -19.03 1.15 -3.01
CA THR A 383 -19.90 1.87 -3.95
C THR A 383 -19.45 3.30 -4.08
N TYR A 384 -19.65 3.86 -5.28
CA TYR A 384 -19.26 5.21 -5.62
C TYR A 384 -20.40 5.87 -6.40
N PRO A 385 -20.77 7.12 -6.10
CA PRO A 385 -21.78 7.85 -6.87
C PRO A 385 -21.45 7.89 -8.37
N VAL A 386 -20.17 8.06 -8.70
CA VAL A 386 -19.64 7.97 -10.05
C VAL A 386 -18.34 7.15 -10.08
N PRO A 387 -18.05 6.40 -11.15
CA PRO A 387 -16.85 5.56 -11.24
C PRO A 387 -15.53 6.29 -11.04
N THR A 388 -15.45 7.58 -11.38
CA THR A 388 -14.22 8.40 -11.20
C THR A 388 -13.79 8.56 -9.75
N GLU A 389 -14.70 8.41 -8.79
CA GLU A 389 -14.40 8.47 -7.37
C GLU A 389 -13.77 7.18 -6.83
N ALA A 390 -13.73 6.10 -7.60
CA ALA A 390 -13.16 4.84 -7.15
C ALA A 390 -11.63 4.83 -7.12
N TYR A 391 -11.00 5.76 -7.84
CA TYR A 391 -9.57 5.73 -8.15
C TYR A 391 -8.82 6.85 -7.44
N PHE A 392 -7.57 6.56 -7.08
CA PHE A 392 -6.59 7.61 -6.82
C PHE A 392 -6.18 8.25 -8.14
N PRO A 393 -6.06 9.58 -8.20
CA PRO A 393 -5.43 10.22 -9.34
C PRO A 393 -3.95 9.83 -9.38
N LEU A 394 -3.48 9.46 -10.55
CA LEU A 394 -2.11 9.05 -10.83
C LEU A 394 -1.47 10.01 -11.82
N LEU A 395 -0.15 10.16 -11.74
CA LEU A 395 0.62 10.98 -12.67
C LEU A 395 1.68 10.10 -13.33
N VAL A 396 1.86 10.26 -14.65
CA VAL A 396 2.97 9.60 -15.34
C VAL A 396 4.18 10.51 -15.27
N ASN A 397 5.26 10.03 -14.67
CA ASN A 397 6.55 10.72 -14.73
C ASN A 397 7.10 10.63 -16.16
N GLY A 398 7.52 11.78 -16.70
CA GLY A 398 8.02 11.85 -18.07
C GLY A 398 8.31 13.28 -18.53
N PRO A 399 8.91 13.44 -19.72
CA PRO A 399 9.26 14.75 -20.27
C PRO A 399 8.04 15.56 -20.74
N GLU A 400 6.91 14.90 -20.99
CA GLU A 400 5.67 15.53 -21.43
C GLU A 400 4.73 15.82 -20.24
N PRO A 401 3.96 16.92 -20.28
CA PRO A 401 2.92 17.18 -19.30
C PRO A 401 1.92 16.02 -19.25
N SER A 402 1.84 15.34 -18.11
CA SER A 402 0.89 14.25 -17.90
C SER A 402 -0.35 14.77 -17.18
N PRO A 403 -1.58 14.50 -17.66
CA PRO A 403 -2.78 14.77 -16.89
C PRO A 403 -2.91 13.79 -15.73
N LEU A 404 -3.81 14.08 -14.78
CA LEU A 404 -4.18 13.10 -13.76
C LEU A 404 -4.99 11.97 -14.40
N LEU A 405 -4.57 10.73 -14.17
CA LEU A 405 -5.14 9.53 -14.77
C LEU A 405 -5.73 8.60 -13.69
N ALA A 406 -6.73 7.81 -14.06
CA ALA A 406 -7.24 6.72 -13.20
C ALA A 406 -6.35 5.47 -13.26
N PHE A 407 -5.66 5.28 -14.38
CA PHE A 407 -4.78 4.17 -14.64
C PHE A 407 -3.70 4.60 -15.64
N ILE A 408 -2.54 3.96 -15.56
CA ILE A 408 -1.42 4.20 -16.47
C ILE A 408 -1.18 2.96 -17.32
N LEU A 409 -1.18 3.11 -18.63
CA LEU A 409 -0.91 2.03 -19.58
C LEU A 409 0.55 1.97 -19.99
N TYR A 410 1.08 0.75 -19.99
CA TYR A 410 2.41 0.40 -20.48
C TYR A 410 2.28 -0.72 -21.51
N PRO A 411 2.65 -0.49 -22.79
CA PRO A 411 2.85 -1.57 -23.73
C PRO A 411 3.95 -2.50 -23.22
N VAL A 412 3.72 -3.81 -23.29
CA VAL A 412 4.69 -4.83 -22.86
C VAL A 412 4.97 -5.81 -23.99
N GLN A 413 5.92 -6.72 -23.77
CA GLN A 413 6.25 -7.74 -24.76
C GLN A 413 5.00 -8.50 -25.22
N SER A 414 4.85 -8.64 -26.54
CA SER A 414 3.78 -9.40 -27.16
C SER A 414 3.74 -10.85 -26.66
N SER A 415 2.57 -11.48 -26.79
CA SER A 415 2.42 -12.92 -26.50
C SER A 415 3.35 -13.77 -27.39
N LYS A 416 3.50 -15.06 -27.04
CA LYS A 416 4.21 -16.03 -27.90
C LYS A 416 3.59 -16.16 -29.30
N GLN A 417 2.30 -15.88 -29.43
CA GLN A 417 1.56 -15.86 -30.69
C GLN A 417 1.72 -14.52 -31.44
N GLY A 418 2.48 -13.56 -30.91
CA GLY A 418 2.69 -12.25 -31.50
C GLY A 418 1.59 -11.23 -31.19
N ASN A 419 0.64 -11.55 -30.31
CA ASN A 419 -0.45 -10.64 -29.96
C ASN A 419 0.08 -9.46 -29.12
N PRO A 420 -0.25 -8.21 -29.46
CA PRO A 420 0.07 -7.04 -28.64
C PRO A 420 -0.47 -7.17 -27.22
N ARG A 421 0.31 -6.69 -26.24
CA ARG A 421 -0.04 -6.69 -24.82
C ARG A 421 0.22 -5.35 -24.18
N ALA A 422 -0.56 -5.04 -23.16
CA ALA A 422 -0.33 -3.88 -22.30
C ALA A 422 -0.73 -4.19 -20.86
N ILE A 423 -0.05 -3.55 -19.91
CA ILE A 423 -0.41 -3.57 -18.49
C ILE A 423 -0.97 -2.20 -18.13
N ALA A 424 -2.16 -2.18 -17.52
CA ALA A 424 -2.70 -1.00 -16.86
C ALA A 424 -2.42 -1.07 -15.37
N VAL A 425 -1.84 -0.02 -14.81
CA VAL A 425 -1.55 0.14 -13.38
C VAL A 425 -2.55 1.11 -12.78
N THR A 426 -3.22 0.74 -11.68
CA THR A 426 -4.21 1.59 -10.99
C THR A 426 -4.15 1.44 -9.48
N LYS A 427 -4.79 2.35 -8.74
CA LYS A 427 -4.87 2.34 -7.27
C LYS A 427 -6.29 2.73 -6.83
N PHE A 428 -6.89 1.92 -5.96
CA PHE A 428 -8.28 2.10 -5.52
C PHE A 428 -8.38 2.87 -4.21
N ARG A 429 -9.42 3.69 -4.04
CA ARG A 429 -9.63 4.48 -2.81
C ARG A 429 -9.99 3.68 -1.57
N HIS A 430 -10.59 2.51 -1.75
CA HIS A 430 -10.99 1.61 -0.66
C HIS A 430 -9.90 0.58 -0.31
N ALA A 431 -8.86 0.46 -1.15
CA ALA A 431 -7.66 -0.35 -0.93
C ALA A 431 -6.41 0.52 -1.25
N PRO A 432 -6.16 1.58 -0.45
CA PRO A 432 -5.13 2.57 -0.73
C PRO A 432 -3.69 2.06 -0.55
N TYR A 433 -3.47 0.86 -0.03
CA TYR A 433 -2.14 0.29 0.18
C TYR A 433 -1.77 -0.74 -0.89
N ASP A 434 -2.50 -0.72 -2.01
CA ASP A 434 -2.37 -1.68 -3.09
C ASP A 434 -2.29 -1.00 -4.44
N THR A 435 -1.36 -1.46 -5.26
CA THR A 435 -1.35 -1.14 -6.68
C THR A 435 -1.82 -2.36 -7.47
N VAL A 436 -2.86 -2.18 -8.28
CA VAL A 436 -3.49 -3.24 -9.08
C VAL A 436 -3.05 -3.13 -10.53
N GLU A 437 -2.58 -4.24 -11.07
CA GLU A 437 -2.11 -4.37 -12.44
C GLU A 437 -3.08 -5.25 -13.25
N VAL A 438 -3.51 -4.74 -14.40
CA VAL A 438 -4.44 -5.41 -15.30
C VAL A 438 -3.73 -5.66 -16.62
N LEU A 439 -3.45 -6.92 -16.93
CA LEU A 439 -2.85 -7.32 -18.19
C LEU A 439 -3.94 -7.52 -19.25
N ALA A 440 -3.81 -6.78 -20.34
CA ALA A 440 -4.65 -6.87 -21.53
C ALA A 440 -3.86 -7.43 -22.72
N GLU A 441 -4.55 -8.19 -23.57
CA GLU A 441 -4.00 -8.73 -24.82
C GLU A 441 -4.96 -8.50 -25.97
N ARG A 442 -4.44 -8.09 -27.13
CA ARG A 442 -5.21 -7.93 -28.35
C ARG A 442 -5.26 -9.22 -29.14
N ILE A 443 -6.43 -9.84 -29.21
CA ILE A 443 -6.64 -11.11 -29.89
C ILE A 443 -7.59 -10.87 -31.05
N VAL A 444 -7.11 -11.16 -32.25
CA VAL A 444 -7.71 -10.68 -33.51
C VAL A 444 -7.78 -9.14 -33.46
N ASN A 445 -8.97 -8.57 -33.31
CA ASN A 445 -9.21 -7.12 -33.34
C ASN A 445 -9.86 -6.61 -32.03
N ARG A 446 -9.74 -7.35 -30.92
CA ARG A 446 -10.34 -6.97 -29.63
C ARG A 446 -9.36 -7.17 -28.49
N TRP A 447 -9.36 -6.21 -27.57
CA TRP A 447 -8.64 -6.29 -26.30
C TRP A 447 -9.43 -7.12 -25.29
N TYR A 448 -8.76 -8.09 -24.67
CA TYR A 448 -9.28 -8.92 -23.59
C TYR A 448 -8.41 -8.80 -22.35
N ILE A 449 -9.02 -8.95 -21.17
CA ILE A 449 -8.31 -8.98 -19.90
C ILE A 449 -7.89 -10.41 -19.63
N VAL A 450 -6.59 -10.65 -19.54
CA VAL A 450 -6.02 -11.99 -19.42
C VAL A 450 -5.48 -12.27 -18.02
N ALA A 451 -5.20 -11.24 -17.21
CA ALA A 451 -4.84 -11.41 -15.81
C ALA A 451 -5.03 -10.11 -15.01
N ILE A 452 -5.31 -10.27 -13.72
CA ILE A 452 -5.26 -9.19 -12.72
C ILE A 452 -4.30 -9.63 -11.62
N ARG A 453 -3.37 -8.75 -11.28
CA ARG A 453 -2.37 -8.92 -10.21
C ARG A 453 -2.33 -7.67 -9.37
N ALA A 454 -1.64 -7.75 -8.24
CA ALA A 454 -1.42 -6.60 -7.39
C ALA A 454 -0.11 -6.77 -6.64
N VAL A 455 0.38 -5.65 -6.13
CA VAL A 455 1.49 -5.55 -5.20
C VAL A 455 1.04 -4.70 -4.02
N VAL A 456 1.53 -5.01 -2.82
CA VAL A 456 1.37 -4.10 -1.68
C VAL A 456 2.30 -2.92 -1.91
N ASP A 457 1.74 -1.72 -1.90
CA ASP A 457 2.40 -0.48 -2.32
C ASP A 457 1.83 0.70 -1.52
N HIS A 458 2.68 1.30 -0.70
CA HIS A 458 2.36 2.38 0.23
C HIS A 458 2.60 3.73 -0.41
#